data_AF-T0JI23-F1
#
_entry.id   AF-T0JI23-F1
#
_cell.length_a   1.000
_cell.length_b   1.000
_cell.length_c   1.000
_cell.angle_alpha   90.00
_cell.angle_beta   90.00
_cell.angle_gamma   90.00
#
_symmetry.space_group_name_H-M   'P 1'
#
loop_
_entity.id
_entity.type
_entity.pdbx_description
1 polymer ?
#
loop_
_entity_poly.entity_id
_entity_poly.type
_entity_poly.pdbx_seq_one_letter_code
_entity_poly.pdbx_strand_id
1 'polypeptide(L)'
;MQKDKFDRIISFLLGASWAIVVFGALITFKLFLFLGFSLALFITVLFVVVSLFMILALDAFAINRQKLQEAKKQTELLEKIHSKCNELK
;
A
#
# COMPACT_ATOMS: atom_id res chain seq x y z
N MET A 1 -17.43 9.02 5.65
CA MET A 1 -18.15 7.97 4.93
C MET A 1 -17.46 7.48 3.64
N GLN A 2 -17.06 8.33 2.67
CA GLN A 2 -16.27 7.85 1.50
C GLN A 2 -14.80 7.52 1.85
N LYS A 3 -14.18 8.29 2.75
CA LYS A 3 -12.80 8.05 3.24
C LYS A 3 -12.64 6.66 3.84
N ASP A 4 -13.62 6.23 4.64
CA ASP A 4 -13.64 4.94 5.32
C ASP A 4 -13.70 3.75 4.34
N LYS A 5 -14.40 3.91 3.21
CA LYS A 5 -14.49 2.87 2.18
C LYS A 5 -13.15 2.69 1.47
N PHE A 6 -12.49 3.78 1.10
CA PHE A 6 -11.18 3.72 0.44
C PHE A 6 -10.09 3.17 1.36
N ASP A 7 -10.03 3.60 2.62
CA ASP A 7 -9.03 3.10 3.57
C ASP A 7 -9.25 1.61 3.87
N ARG A 8 -10.52 1.16 3.90
CA ARG A 8 -10.87 -0.26 4.00
C ARG A 8 -10.44 -1.06 2.78
N ILE A 9 -10.61 -0.53 1.57
CA ILE A 9 -10.16 -1.19 0.33
C ILE A 9 -8.64 -1.31 0.31
N ILE A 10 -7.90 -0.24 0.64
CA ILE A 10 -6.44 -0.24 0.69
C ILE A 10 -5.94 -1.26 1.72
N SER A 11 -6.52 -1.27 2.92
CA SER A 11 -6.17 -2.23 3.98
C SER A 11 -6.45 -3.68 3.57
N PHE A 12 -7.58 -3.93 2.90
CA PHE A 12 -7.90 -5.24 2.33
C PHE A 12 -6.90 -5.64 1.25
N LEU A 13 -6.55 -4.72 0.34
CA LEU A 13 -5.61 -4.98 -0.74
C LEU A 13 -4.20 -5.28 -0.21
N LEU A 14 -3.78 -4.61 0.86
CA LEU A 14 -2.50 -4.84 1.51
C LEU A 14 -2.46 -6.22 2.18
N GLY A 15 -3.53 -6.62 2.87
CA GLY A 15 -3.68 -7.97 3.40
C GLY A 15 -3.72 -9.05 2.31
N ALA A 16 -4.48 -8.82 1.23
CA ALA A 16 -4.55 -9.72 0.07
C ALA A 16 -3.19 -9.85 -0.62
N SER A 17 -2.40 -8.77 -0.68
CA SER A 17 -1.06 -8.78 -1.26
C SER A 17 -0.13 -9.74 -0.53
N TRP A 18 -0.17 -9.78 0.81
CA TRP A 18 0.58 -10.76 1.60
C TRP A 18 0.16 -12.20 1.30
N ALA A 19 -1.14 -12.46 1.17
CA ALA A 19 -1.64 -13.78 0.77
C ALA A 19 -1.13 -14.15 -0.63
N ILE A 20 -1.16 -13.22 -1.58
CA ILE A 20 -0.64 -13.41 -2.94
C ILE A 20 0.85 -13.76 -2.92
N VAL A 21 1.66 -13.14 -2.04
CA VAL A 21 3.09 -13.51 -1.95
C VAL A 21 3.25 -14.95 -1.48
N VAL A 22 2.57 -15.34 -0.40
CA VAL A 22 2.71 -16.68 0.18
C VAL A 22 2.19 -17.76 -0.77
N PHE A 23 0.94 -17.62 -1.22
CA PHE A 23 0.33 -18.59 -2.13
C PHE A 23 0.98 -18.54 -3.52
N GLY A 24 1.28 -17.35 -4.02
CA GLY A 24 1.95 -17.16 -5.30
C GLY A 24 3.34 -17.76 -5.32
N ALA A 25 4.11 -17.66 -4.23
CA ALA A 25 5.43 -18.31 -4.14
C ALA A 25 5.31 -19.83 -4.20
N LEU A 26 4.35 -20.43 -3.49
CA LEU A 26 4.11 -21.88 -3.51
C LEU A 26 3.63 -22.36 -4.90
N ILE A 27 2.70 -21.63 -5.52
CA ILE A 27 2.18 -21.93 -6.85
C ILE A 27 3.28 -21.80 -7.90
N THR A 28 4.07 -20.72 -7.86
CA THR A 28 5.21 -20.49 -8.76
C THR A 28 6.23 -21.61 -8.59
N PHE A 29 6.60 -21.94 -7.36
CA PHE A 29 7.54 -23.03 -7.11
C PHE A 29 7.05 -24.35 -7.73
N LYS A 30 5.78 -24.72 -7.48
CA LYS A 30 5.19 -25.95 -8.03
C LYS A 30 5.11 -25.96 -9.55
N LEU A 31 4.79 -24.82 -10.18
CA LEU A 31 4.74 -24.68 -11.64
C LEU A 31 6.10 -24.89 -12.29
N PHE A 32 7.16 -24.33 -11.68
CA PHE A 32 8.51 -24.37 -12.26
C PHE A 32 9.32 -25.60 -11.81
N LEU A 33 8.82 -26.41 -10.87
CA LEU A 33 9.50 -27.63 -10.42
C LEU A 33 9.84 -28.60 -11.56
N PHE A 34 9.02 -28.65 -12.63
CA PHE A 34 9.28 -29.54 -13.77
C PHE A 34 10.56 -29.16 -14.54
N LEU A 35 10.98 -27.89 -14.50
CA LEU A 35 12.19 -27.39 -15.14
C LEU A 35 13.46 -27.62 -14.31
N GLY A 36 13.30 -28.15 -13.09
CA GLY A 36 14.38 -28.45 -12.16
C GLY A 36 14.33 -27.59 -10.90
N PHE A 37 14.78 -28.19 -9.79
CA PHE A 37 14.68 -27.59 -8.46
C PHE A 37 15.40 -26.24 -8.34
N SER A 38 16.64 -26.14 -8.85
CA SER A 38 17.44 -24.91 -8.75
C SER A 38 16.80 -23.74 -9.47
N LEU A 39 16.26 -23.98 -10.68
CA LEU A 39 15.65 -22.94 -11.50
C LEU A 39 14.28 -22.53 -10.92
N ALA A 40 13.50 -23.49 -10.41
CA ALA A 40 12.26 -23.21 -9.70
C ALA A 40 12.48 -22.32 -8.48
N LEU A 41 13.50 -22.61 -7.67
CA LEU A 41 13.83 -21.83 -6.48
C LEU A 41 14.25 -20.40 -6.87
N PHE A 42 15.10 -20.25 -7.88
CA PHE A 42 15.53 -18.93 -8.38
C PHE A 42 14.35 -18.07 -8.86
N ILE A 43 13.45 -18.65 -9.66
CA ILE A 43 12.26 -17.94 -10.15
C ILE A 43 11.32 -17.57 -9.00
N THR A 44 11.11 -18.46 -8.04
CA THR A 44 10.28 -18.16 -6.86
C THR A 44 10.87 -17.00 -6.05
N VAL A 45 12.19 -16.95 -5.86
CA VAL A 45 12.84 -15.83 -5.17
C VAL A 45 12.64 -14.53 -5.95
N LEU A 46 12.82 -14.53 -7.27
CA LEU A 46 12.55 -13.36 -8.11
C LEU A 46 11.09 -12.90 -7.98
N PHE A 47 10.14 -13.84 -8.01
CA PHE A 47 8.71 -13.55 -7.82
C PHE A 47 8.44 -12.87 -6.46
N VAL A 48 9.03 -13.39 -5.38
CA VAL A 48 8.88 -12.80 -4.03
C VAL A 48 9.46 -11.39 -4.01
N VAL A 49 10.65 -11.17 -4.57
CA VAL A 49 11.28 -9.84 -4.61
C VAL A 49 10.39 -8.84 -5.35
N VAL A 50 9.90 -9.18 -6.55
CA VAL A 50 9.00 -8.31 -7.31
C VAL A 50 7.69 -8.05 -6.55
N SER A 51 7.15 -9.07 -5.90
CA SER A 51 5.92 -8.93 -5.12
C SER A 51 6.10 -8.03 -3.89
N LEU A 52 7.27 -8.06 -3.23
CA LEU A 52 7.59 -7.15 -2.13
C LEU A 52 7.65 -5.70 -2.60
N PHE A 53 8.21 -5.42 -3.79
CA PHE A 53 8.15 -4.09 -4.38
C PHE A 53 6.71 -3.61 -4.60
N MET A 54 5.82 -4.50 -5.04
CA MET A 54 4.39 -4.18 -5.20
C MET A 54 3.73 -3.84 -3.86
N ILE A 55 4.03 -4.60 -2.79
CA ILE A 55 3.54 -4.32 -1.42
C ILE A 55 4.05 -2.95 -0.95
N LEU A 56 5.34 -2.66 -1.11
CA LEU A 56 5.92 -1.38 -0.72
C LEU A 56 5.28 -0.21 -1.46
N ALA A 57 4.97 -0.37 -2.75
CA ALA A 57 4.28 0.65 -3.52
C ALA A 57 2.86 0.92 -2.99
N LEU A 58 2.11 -0.13 -2.63
CA LEU A 58 0.78 0.00 -2.01
C LEU A 58 0.85 0.69 -0.64
N ASP A 59 1.84 0.33 0.17
CA ASP A 59 2.04 0.91 1.49
C ASP A 59 2.43 2.39 1.40
N ALA A 60 3.37 2.73 0.50
CA ALA A 60 3.75 4.11 0.22
C ALA A 60 2.56 4.94 -0.28
N PHE A 61 1.69 4.36 -1.11
CA PHE A 61 0.47 5.01 -1.58
C PHE A 61 -0.50 5.29 -0.42
N ALA A 62 -0.69 4.33 0.49
CA ALA A 62 -1.54 4.49 1.68
C ALA A 62 -1.04 5.64 2.57
N ILE A 63 0.26 5.68 2.86
CA ILE A 63 0.90 6.70 3.68
C ILE A 63 0.78 8.08 3.03
N ASN A 64 1.05 8.19 1.72
CA ASN A 64 0.99 9.47 1.02
C ASN A 64 -0.43 10.06 1.02
N ARG A 65 -1.45 9.19 0.93
CA ARG A 65 -2.84 9.60 1.03
C ARG A 65 -3.18 10.10 2.43
N GLN A 66 -2.69 9.46 3.49
CA GLN A 66 -2.87 9.95 4.87
C GLN A 66 -2.24 11.34 5.05
N LYS A 67 -0.99 11.53 4.60
CA LYS A 67 -0.30 12.83 4.63
C LYS A 67 -1.09 13.93 3.91
N LEU A 68 -1.63 13.63 2.73
CA LEU A 68 -2.47 14.57 1.98
C LEU A 68 -3.72 15.00 2.75
N GLN A 69 -4.32 14.11 3.55
CA GLN A 69 -5.47 14.47 4.36
C GLN A 69 -5.12 15.28 5.59
N GLU A 70 -3.99 14.99 6.23
CA GLU A 70 -3.48 15.78 7.34
C GLU A 70 -3.12 17.19 6.89
N ALA A 71 -2.45 17.33 5.74
CA ALA A 71 -2.15 18.62 5.15
C ALA A 71 -3.43 19.45 4.88
N LYS A 72 -4.47 18.85 4.29
CA LYS A 72 -5.76 19.53 4.08
C LYS A 72 -6.40 20.00 5.39
N LYS A 73 -6.36 19.18 6.45
CA LYS A 73 -6.87 19.58 7.77
C LYS A 73 -6.08 20.74 8.36
N GLN A 74 -4.75 20.73 8.21
CA GLN A 74 -3.88 21.81 8.68
C GLN A 74 -4.18 23.12 7.94
N THR A 75 -4.38 23.08 6.61
CA THR A 75 -4.77 24.27 5.82
C THR A 75 -6.10 24.83 6.28
N GLU A 76 -7.12 23.98 6.49
CA GLU A 76 -8.44 24.43 6.96
C GLU A 76 -8.38 25.07 8.35
N LEU A 77 -7.54 24.53 9.26
CA LEU A 77 -7.31 25.13 10.57
C LEU A 77 -6.60 26.48 10.47
N LEU A 78 -5.62 26.60 9.58
CA LEU A 78 -4.88 27.84 9.35
C LEU A 78 -5.80 28.95 8.81
N GLU A 79 -6.68 28.62 7.86
CA GLU A 79 -7.69 29.54 7.35
C GLU A 79 -8.65 30.03 8.44
N LYS A 80 -9.12 29.13 9.31
CA LYS A 80 -9.99 29.49 10.46
C LYS A 80 -9.29 30.40 11.47
N ILE A 81 -8.00 30.18 11.72
CA ILE A 81 -7.21 31.05 12.61
C ILE A 81 -7.04 32.42 11.96
N HIS A 82 -6.72 32.45 10.66
CA HIS A 82 -6.52 33.70 9.92
C HIS A 82 -7.80 34.53 9.85
N SER A 83 -8.96 33.93 9.54
CA SER A 83 -10.24 34.63 9.50
C SER A 83 -10.63 35.20 10.87
N LYS A 84 -10.45 34.42 11.93
CA LYS A 84 -10.77 34.85 13.31
C LYS A 84 -9.84 35.96 13.81
N CYS A 85 -8.57 35.95 13.42
CA CYS A 85 -7.62 37.02 13.74
C CYS A 85 -7.96 38.32 12.98
N ASN A 86 -8.51 38.20 11.78
CA ASN A 86 -8.92 39.35 10.96
C ASN A 86 -10.26 39.97 11.42
N GLU A 87 -11.16 39.20 12.05
CA GLU A 87 -12.39 39.72 12.67
C GLU A 87 -12.17 40.43 14.02
N LEU A 88 -11.03 40.19 14.68
CA LEU A 88 -10.68 40.79 15.98
C LEU A 88 -9.92 42.12 15.86
N LYS A 89 -9.73 42.63 14.63
CA LYS A 89 -8.97 43.83 14.31
C LYS A 89 -9.88 44.92 13.74
#